data_AF-A0A534QC49-F1
#
_entry.id   AF-A0A534QC49-F1
#
_cell.length_a   1.000
_cell.length_b   1.000
_cell.length_c   1.000
_cell.angle_alpha   90.00
_cell.angle_beta   90.00
_cell.angle_gamma   90.00
#
_symmetry.space_group_name_H-M   'P 1'
#
loop_
_entity.id
_entity.type
_entity.pdbx_description
1 polymer ?
#
loop_
_entity_poly.entity_id
_entity_poly.type
_entity_poly.pdbx_seq_one_letter_code
_entity_poly.pdbx_strand_id
1 'polypeptide(L)'
;MRELLGQIAQLEGTPLARRARELAAALPACESVGVHAPDGGLDRLAEGARCLGEGDPLERIRRASGDDLVFAIPRARGAALRGALRFENGAVALDLRWPDPPAEGALGLFVPGGAAAGPDRLASENRLVHLRVRPRAGLDLEALVPADSQADRLFRLKSALFASAVIDGTWEAAVYLPERPGGMPGAALALGFHFRDAAVAAMEHFVADLQRTWPVHRVELRGPAGNGACLPDLNVLPELAPCYVATADAIVVGWNPASIARALAAPSSRPDASDAPARLDLDLALVQRADDLLARAFPGSQPPLHWPWSRVLASGRDDGGALVLRATLVPLARTAS
;
A
#
# COMPACT_ATOMS: atom_id res chain seq x y z
N MET A 1 -16.18 -18.15 -8.09
CA MET A 1 -15.46 -18.62 -6.89
C MET A 1 -14.37 -19.66 -7.17
N ARG A 2 -14.69 -20.87 -7.65
CA ARG A 2 -13.67 -21.93 -7.86
C ARG A 2 -12.53 -21.49 -8.78
N GLU A 3 -12.84 -20.72 -9.83
CA GLU A 3 -11.83 -20.14 -10.71
C GLU A 3 -10.87 -19.19 -9.97
N LEU A 4 -11.39 -18.25 -9.18
CA LEU A 4 -10.58 -17.36 -8.34
C LEU A 4 -9.68 -18.16 -7.40
N LEU A 5 -10.22 -19.16 -6.70
CA LEU A 5 -9.42 -20.00 -5.81
C LEU A 5 -8.35 -20.78 -6.58
N GLY A 6 -8.64 -21.22 -7.80
CA GLY A 6 -7.68 -21.83 -8.71
C GLY A 6 -6.55 -20.88 -9.12
N GLN A 7 -6.85 -19.62 -9.42
CA GLN A 7 -5.85 -18.58 -9.71
C GLN A 7 -4.98 -18.29 -8.49
N ILE A 8 -5.59 -18.09 -7.31
CA ILE A 8 -4.87 -17.87 -6.05
C ILE A 8 -3.98 -19.08 -5.70
N ALA A 9 -4.44 -20.30 -5.99
CA ALA A 9 -3.67 -21.51 -5.75
C ALA A 9 -2.37 -21.59 -6.57
N GLN A 10 -2.22 -20.81 -7.66
CA GLN A 10 -0.98 -20.71 -8.44
C GLN A 10 0.15 -19.99 -7.71
N LEU A 11 -0.14 -19.30 -6.60
CA LEU A 11 0.87 -18.67 -5.73
C LEU A 11 1.55 -19.73 -4.85
N GLU A 12 2.17 -20.74 -5.48
CA GLU A 12 2.76 -21.89 -4.82
C GLU A 12 3.75 -21.50 -3.72
N GLY A 13 3.80 -22.30 -2.64
CA GLY A 13 4.63 -22.01 -1.47
C GLY A 13 4.08 -20.94 -0.52
N THR A 14 3.01 -20.20 -0.88
CA THR A 14 2.41 -19.19 0.00
C THR A 14 1.34 -19.77 0.95
N PRO A 15 1.15 -19.17 2.14
CA PRO A 15 0.01 -19.49 3.01
C PRO A 15 -1.35 -19.29 2.30
N LEU A 16 -1.42 -18.30 1.40
CA LEU A 16 -2.63 -17.95 0.67
C LEU A 16 -3.04 -19.04 -0.33
N ALA A 17 -2.09 -19.59 -1.11
CA ALA A 17 -2.38 -20.70 -2.02
C ALA A 17 -2.81 -21.97 -1.29
N ARG A 18 -2.23 -22.26 -0.13
CA ARG A 18 -2.67 -23.37 0.73
C ARG A 18 -4.11 -23.17 1.19
N ARG A 19 -4.46 -21.99 1.71
CA ARG A 19 -5.84 -21.68 2.13
C ARG A 19 -6.82 -21.73 0.97
N ALA A 20 -6.43 -21.26 -0.22
CA ALA A 20 -7.28 -21.33 -1.41
C ALA A 20 -7.58 -22.78 -1.81
N ARG A 21 -6.57 -23.67 -1.74
CA ARG A 21 -6.74 -25.12 -2.00
C ARG A 21 -7.63 -25.79 -0.95
N GLU A 22 -7.40 -25.52 0.33
CA GLU A 22 -8.22 -26.04 1.43
C GLU A 22 -9.68 -25.62 1.28
N LEU A 23 -9.94 -24.34 1.03
CA LEU A 23 -11.28 -23.84 0.80
C LEU A 23 -11.91 -24.47 -0.45
N ALA A 24 -11.19 -24.53 -1.57
CA ALA A 24 -11.69 -25.12 -2.81
C ALA A 24 -12.11 -26.59 -2.65
N ALA A 25 -11.39 -27.36 -1.81
CA ALA A 25 -11.70 -28.74 -1.48
C ALA A 25 -12.91 -28.87 -0.55
N ALA A 26 -13.10 -27.92 0.37
CA ALA A 26 -14.22 -27.91 1.31
C ALA A 26 -15.54 -27.38 0.71
N LEU A 27 -15.49 -26.62 -0.39
CA LEU A 27 -16.70 -26.07 -1.02
C LEU A 27 -17.57 -27.19 -1.61
N PRO A 28 -18.89 -27.21 -1.34
CA PRO A 28 -19.80 -28.17 -1.95
C PRO A 28 -19.90 -27.97 -3.47
N ALA A 29 -20.29 -29.04 -4.18
CA ALA A 29 -20.49 -29.02 -5.63
C ALA A 29 -21.92 -28.56 -5.96
N CYS A 30 -22.12 -27.25 -6.05
CA CYS A 30 -23.38 -26.64 -6.46
C CYS A 30 -23.14 -25.28 -7.14
N GLU A 31 -24.19 -24.77 -7.79
CA GLU A 31 -24.13 -23.53 -8.56
C GLU A 31 -23.82 -22.31 -7.68
N SER A 32 -24.45 -22.22 -6.50
CA SER A 32 -24.22 -21.16 -5.53
C SER A 32 -23.89 -21.72 -4.15
N VAL A 33 -22.87 -21.14 -3.53
CA VAL A 33 -22.40 -21.50 -2.20
C VAL A 33 -22.48 -20.27 -1.29
N GLY A 34 -23.08 -20.47 -0.13
CA GLY A 34 -23.08 -19.49 0.94
C GLY A 34 -22.23 -19.98 2.09
N VAL A 35 -21.60 -19.03 2.75
CA VAL A 35 -20.75 -19.27 3.91
C VAL A 35 -21.20 -18.34 5.03
N HIS A 36 -21.31 -18.88 6.23
CA HIS A 36 -21.58 -18.11 7.43
C HIS A 36 -20.70 -18.59 8.58
N ALA A 37 -19.87 -17.70 9.12
CA ALA A 37 -19.07 -17.93 10.31
C ALA A 37 -19.57 -17.00 11.44
N PRO A 38 -20.32 -17.51 12.43
CA PRO A 38 -20.98 -16.67 13.44
C PRO A 38 -20.00 -15.92 14.37
N ASP A 39 -18.79 -16.44 14.54
CA ASP A 39 -17.71 -15.80 15.31
C ASP A 39 -16.78 -14.93 14.45
N GLY A 40 -17.03 -14.86 13.13
CA GLY A 40 -16.17 -14.15 12.19
C GLY A 40 -14.82 -14.82 11.92
N GLY A 41 -14.59 -16.05 12.40
CA GLY A 41 -13.34 -16.77 12.20
C GLY A 41 -13.19 -17.23 10.75
N LEU A 42 -12.13 -16.77 10.07
CA LEU A 42 -11.84 -17.17 8.68
C LEU A 42 -11.61 -18.69 8.55
N ASP A 43 -11.05 -19.31 9.58
CA ASP A 43 -10.78 -20.76 9.59
C ASP A 43 -12.07 -21.60 9.62
N ARG A 44 -13.19 -21.04 10.09
CA ARG A 44 -14.50 -21.70 10.14
C ARG A 44 -15.38 -21.44 8.92
N LEU A 45 -14.90 -20.63 7.97
CA LEU A 45 -15.63 -20.39 6.71
C LEU A 45 -15.86 -21.69 5.94
N ALA A 46 -14.89 -22.60 5.94
CA ALA A 46 -15.04 -23.90 5.28
C ALA A 46 -16.15 -24.76 5.92
N GLU A 47 -16.27 -24.75 7.25
CA GLU A 47 -17.27 -25.53 8.00
C GLU A 47 -18.69 -25.01 7.76
N GLY A 48 -18.84 -23.70 7.58
CA GLY A 48 -20.13 -23.04 7.32
C GLY A 48 -20.57 -23.06 5.85
N ALA A 49 -19.81 -23.70 4.95
CA ALA A 49 -20.10 -23.73 3.52
C ALA A 49 -21.28 -24.65 3.20
N ARG A 50 -22.30 -24.13 2.53
CA ARG A 50 -23.48 -24.88 2.11
C ARG A 50 -24.00 -24.42 0.76
N CYS A 51 -24.71 -25.29 0.08
CA CYS A 51 -25.44 -24.91 -1.13
C CYS A 51 -26.58 -23.95 -0.80
N LEU A 52 -26.75 -22.95 -1.65
CA LEU A 52 -27.88 -22.02 -1.59
C LEU A 52 -28.93 -22.44 -2.60
N GLY A 53 -30.19 -22.47 -2.17
CA GLY A 53 -31.34 -22.59 -3.07
C GLY A 53 -31.85 -21.22 -3.52
N GLU A 54 -32.72 -21.18 -4.53
CA GLU A 54 -33.23 -19.93 -5.10
C GLU A 54 -33.97 -19.02 -4.11
N GLY A 55 -34.62 -19.61 -3.09
CA GLY A 55 -35.31 -18.87 -2.03
C GLY A 55 -34.40 -18.37 -0.91
N ASP A 56 -33.11 -18.72 -0.92
CA ASP A 56 -32.19 -18.40 0.16
C ASP A 56 -31.94 -16.87 0.24
N PRO A 57 -32.01 -16.26 1.44
CA PRO A 57 -31.72 -14.84 1.60
C PRO A 57 -30.35 -14.41 1.05
N LEU A 58 -29.30 -15.23 1.22
CA LEU A 58 -27.95 -14.89 0.75
C LEU A 58 -27.87 -14.90 -0.77
N GLU A 59 -28.55 -15.85 -1.41
CA GLU A 59 -28.60 -15.93 -2.87
C GLU A 59 -29.38 -14.76 -3.47
N ARG A 60 -30.48 -14.35 -2.82
CA ARG A 60 -31.22 -13.14 -3.23
C ARG A 60 -30.37 -11.88 -3.15
N ILE A 61 -29.56 -11.74 -2.10
CA ILE A 61 -28.63 -10.59 -1.95
C ILE A 61 -27.60 -10.59 -3.07
N ARG A 62 -26.96 -11.74 -3.35
CA ARG A 62 -25.97 -11.88 -4.43
C ARG A 62 -26.57 -11.54 -5.79
N ARG A 63 -27.75 -12.09 -6.13
CA ARG A 63 -28.43 -11.81 -7.41
C ARG A 63 -28.81 -10.33 -7.54
N ALA A 64 -29.26 -9.71 -6.46
CA ALA A 64 -29.63 -8.29 -6.45
C ALA A 64 -28.42 -7.36 -6.65
N SER A 65 -27.23 -7.76 -6.21
CA SER A 65 -26.01 -6.96 -6.46
C SER A 65 -25.49 -7.13 -7.89
N GLY A 66 -25.69 -8.31 -8.49
CA GLY A 66 -25.16 -8.66 -9.81
C GLY A 66 -23.68 -9.03 -9.78
N ASP A 67 -23.12 -9.29 -8.60
CA ASP A 67 -21.71 -9.65 -8.43
C ASP A 67 -21.54 -11.17 -8.22
N ASP A 68 -20.33 -11.66 -8.48
CA ASP A 68 -20.02 -13.08 -8.40
C ASP A 68 -19.82 -13.55 -6.95
N LEU A 69 -19.42 -12.64 -6.06
CA LEU A 69 -19.26 -12.89 -4.64
C LEU A 69 -19.59 -11.62 -3.87
N VAL A 70 -20.39 -11.76 -2.81
CA VAL A 70 -20.70 -10.68 -1.86
C VAL A 70 -20.37 -11.17 -0.47
N PHE A 71 -19.78 -10.30 0.35
CA PHE A 71 -19.45 -10.62 1.74
C PHE A 71 -19.76 -9.46 2.68
N ALA A 72 -20.01 -9.80 3.93
CA ALA A 72 -20.15 -8.85 5.03
C ALA A 72 -19.43 -9.41 6.25
N ILE A 73 -18.50 -8.61 6.80
CA ILE A 73 -17.78 -8.94 8.03
C ILE A 73 -18.41 -8.09 9.14
N PRO A 74 -19.09 -8.71 10.11
CA PRO A 74 -19.72 -7.97 11.20
C PRO A 74 -18.66 -7.23 12.02
N ARG A 75 -19.01 -6.03 12.47
CA ARG A 75 -18.19 -5.15 13.30
C ARG A 75 -18.96 -4.85 14.59
N ALA A 76 -18.29 -4.17 15.52
CA ALA A 76 -18.94 -3.63 16.71
C ALA A 76 -20.13 -2.73 16.34
N ARG A 77 -21.12 -2.65 17.24
CA ARG A 77 -22.30 -1.77 17.12
C ARG A 77 -23.19 -2.03 15.89
N GLY A 78 -23.20 -3.25 15.37
CA GLY A 78 -24.07 -3.64 14.25
C GLY A 78 -23.63 -3.11 12.88
N ALA A 79 -22.47 -2.45 12.81
CA ALA A 79 -21.84 -2.10 11.54
C ALA A 79 -21.29 -3.36 10.85
N ALA A 80 -21.06 -3.28 9.54
CA ALA A 80 -20.40 -4.36 8.80
C ALA A 80 -19.49 -3.79 7.71
N LEU A 81 -18.28 -4.32 7.60
CA LEU A 81 -17.45 -4.15 6.42
C LEU A 81 -18.08 -4.97 5.30
N ARG A 82 -18.48 -4.31 4.22
CA ARG A 82 -19.14 -4.99 3.08
C ARG A 82 -18.22 -4.97 1.89
N GLY A 83 -18.23 -6.05 1.12
CA GLY A 83 -17.56 -6.03 -0.16
C GLY A 83 -18.22 -6.94 -1.18
N ALA A 84 -17.89 -6.68 -2.43
CA ALA A 84 -18.34 -7.43 -3.59
C ALA A 84 -17.16 -7.65 -4.53
N LEU A 85 -17.12 -8.82 -5.17
CA LEU A 85 -16.13 -9.17 -6.17
C LEU A 85 -16.83 -9.53 -7.48
N ARG A 86 -16.27 -9.02 -8.59
CA ARG A 86 -16.64 -9.40 -9.95
C ARG A 86 -15.45 -10.01 -10.67
N PHE A 87 -15.70 -11.08 -11.41
CA PHE A 87 -14.72 -11.80 -12.21
C PHE A 87 -15.08 -11.64 -13.68
N GLU A 88 -14.16 -11.07 -14.46
CA GLU A 88 -14.38 -10.89 -15.90
C GLU A 88 -13.07 -11.09 -16.65
N ASN A 89 -13.01 -12.07 -17.55
CA ASN A 89 -11.85 -12.34 -18.41
C ASN A 89 -10.51 -12.46 -17.62
N GLY A 90 -10.55 -13.08 -16.43
CA GLY A 90 -9.39 -13.23 -15.53
C GLY A 90 -9.05 -12.00 -14.69
N ALA A 91 -9.72 -10.86 -14.91
CA ALA A 91 -9.67 -9.72 -14.03
C ALA A 91 -10.53 -9.97 -12.79
N VAL A 92 -10.09 -9.41 -11.67
CA VAL A 92 -10.85 -9.40 -10.41
C VAL A 92 -11.09 -7.96 -10.00
N ALA A 93 -12.34 -7.51 -9.97
CA ALA A 93 -12.72 -6.22 -9.43
C ALA A 93 -13.26 -6.40 -8.00
N LEU A 94 -12.79 -5.59 -7.06
CA LEU A 94 -13.25 -5.53 -5.67
C LEU A 94 -13.84 -4.15 -5.41
N ASP A 95 -15.07 -4.13 -4.92
CA ASP A 95 -15.66 -2.98 -4.27
C ASP A 95 -15.76 -3.29 -2.77
N LEU A 96 -15.23 -2.40 -1.93
CA LEU A 96 -15.24 -2.51 -0.48
C LEU A 96 -15.81 -1.23 0.13
N ARG A 97 -16.75 -1.38 1.06
CA ARG A 97 -17.29 -0.28 1.87
C ARG A 97 -17.05 -0.56 3.34
N TRP A 98 -16.23 0.26 3.96
CA TRP A 98 -15.91 0.21 5.38
C TRP A 98 -16.59 1.38 6.10
N PRO A 99 -17.70 1.15 6.83
CA PRO A 99 -18.32 2.18 7.67
C PRO A 99 -17.46 2.48 8.91
N ASP A 100 -17.32 3.76 9.23
CA ASP A 100 -16.53 4.23 10.37
C ASP A 100 -15.11 3.64 10.38
N PRO A 101 -14.31 3.91 9.33
CA PRO A 101 -12.92 3.51 9.30
C PRO A 101 -12.14 4.24 10.43
N PRO A 102 -11.05 3.64 10.93
CA PRO A 102 -10.24 4.28 11.97
C PRO A 102 -9.73 5.65 11.48
N ALA A 103 -10.08 6.72 12.17
CA ALA A 103 -9.65 8.07 11.81
C ALA A 103 -8.24 8.40 12.35
N GLU A 104 -7.83 7.74 13.43
CA GLU A 104 -6.57 7.98 14.14
C GLU A 104 -5.71 6.72 14.15
N GLY A 105 -4.43 6.87 14.52
CA GLY A 105 -3.46 5.78 14.53
C GLY A 105 -2.91 5.46 13.14
N ALA A 106 -2.01 4.48 13.07
CA ALA A 106 -1.29 4.15 11.84
C ALA A 106 -2.20 3.87 10.64
N LEU A 107 -3.38 3.29 10.87
CA LEU A 107 -4.36 3.02 9.83
C LEU A 107 -5.04 4.29 9.30
N GLY A 108 -5.15 5.34 10.11
CA GLY A 108 -5.72 6.64 9.73
C GLY A 108 -4.97 7.30 8.57
N LEU A 109 -3.65 7.04 8.44
CA LEU A 109 -2.82 7.51 7.32
C LEU A 109 -3.22 6.90 5.96
N PHE A 110 -3.98 5.80 5.96
CA PHE A 110 -4.46 5.15 4.75
C PHE A 110 -5.95 5.42 4.49
N VAL A 111 -6.63 6.15 5.39
CA VAL A 111 -8.04 6.50 5.23
C VAL A 111 -8.13 7.83 4.47
N PRO A 112 -8.48 7.83 3.17
CA PRO A 112 -8.59 9.03 2.37
C PRO A 112 -9.61 10.04 2.93
N GLY A 113 -9.31 11.32 2.76
CA GLY A 113 -10.27 12.40 2.93
C GLY A 113 -11.14 12.63 1.68
N GLY A 114 -11.82 13.78 1.65
CA GLY A 114 -12.65 14.19 0.51
C GLY A 114 -11.90 14.92 -0.61
N ALA A 115 -10.69 15.41 -0.34
CA ALA A 115 -9.89 16.17 -1.31
C ALA A 115 -8.94 15.25 -2.09
N ALA A 116 -8.73 15.56 -3.37
CA ALA A 116 -7.75 14.86 -4.20
C ALA A 116 -6.34 15.03 -3.65
N ALA A 117 -5.50 14.02 -3.89
CA ALA A 117 -4.10 14.00 -3.45
C ALA A 117 -3.15 14.83 -4.36
N GLY A 118 -3.64 15.44 -5.43
CA GLY A 118 -2.82 16.25 -6.35
C GLY A 118 -2.01 15.40 -7.34
N PRO A 119 -0.97 15.97 -7.99
CA PRO A 119 -0.13 15.26 -8.97
C PRO A 119 0.90 14.34 -8.32
N ASP A 120 1.52 13.45 -9.12
CA ASP A 120 2.64 12.60 -8.68
C ASP A 120 3.86 13.48 -8.44
N ARG A 121 4.56 13.25 -7.32
CA ARG A 121 5.81 13.91 -6.95
C ARG A 121 7.02 13.00 -7.09
N LEU A 122 6.79 11.69 -7.10
CA LEU A 122 7.83 10.68 -7.26
C LEU A 122 7.83 10.17 -8.71
N ALA A 123 9.02 9.88 -9.22
CA ALA A 123 9.21 9.35 -10.55
C ALA A 123 8.45 8.02 -10.74
N SER A 124 7.99 7.82 -11.96
CA SER A 124 7.15 6.69 -12.35
C SER A 124 7.91 5.57 -13.06
N GLU A 125 9.17 5.82 -13.42
CA GLU A 125 9.99 4.85 -14.13
C GLU A 125 10.43 3.73 -13.18
N ASN A 126 10.27 2.48 -13.63
CA ASN A 126 10.68 1.27 -12.88
C ASN A 126 10.11 1.18 -11.45
N ARG A 127 8.96 1.84 -11.17
CA ARG A 127 8.24 1.71 -9.89
C ARG A 127 7.55 0.34 -9.81
N LEU A 128 7.84 -0.39 -8.73
CA LEU A 128 7.19 -1.65 -8.37
C LEU A 128 5.87 -1.38 -7.66
N VAL A 129 5.90 -0.43 -6.73
CA VAL A 129 4.79 -0.02 -5.88
C VAL A 129 4.73 1.48 -5.88
N HIS A 130 3.53 2.04 -5.98
CA HIS A 130 3.25 3.45 -5.80
C HIS A 130 1.96 3.61 -5.02
N LEU A 131 2.04 4.38 -3.95
CA LEU A 131 0.92 4.67 -3.08
C LEU A 131 0.89 6.17 -2.84
N ARG A 132 -0.25 6.80 -3.08
CA ARG A 132 -0.48 8.20 -2.74
C ARG A 132 -1.78 8.33 -1.99
N VAL A 133 -1.75 9.04 -0.87
CA VAL A 133 -2.94 9.25 -0.03
C VAL A 133 -2.95 10.68 0.50
N ARG A 134 -4.13 11.28 0.48
CA ARG A 134 -4.45 12.46 1.26
C ARG A 134 -5.37 12.05 2.42
N PRO A 135 -4.83 11.79 3.62
CA PRO A 135 -5.64 11.20 4.68
C PRO A 135 -6.66 12.18 5.23
N ARG A 136 -7.78 11.65 5.73
CA ARG A 136 -8.87 12.44 6.30
C ARG A 136 -8.43 13.26 7.52
N ALA A 137 -7.62 12.67 8.38
CA ALA A 137 -7.13 13.30 9.61
C ALA A 137 -5.82 14.10 9.40
N GLY A 138 -5.28 14.15 8.18
CA GLY A 138 -3.94 14.67 7.92
C GLY A 138 -2.84 13.65 8.21
N LEU A 139 -1.58 14.10 8.24
CA LEU A 139 -0.44 13.24 8.54
C LEU A 139 -0.16 13.25 10.05
N ASP A 140 -0.58 12.20 10.72
CA ASP A 140 -0.14 11.87 12.07
C ASP A 140 0.99 10.83 11.99
N LEU A 141 2.24 11.30 11.94
CA LEU A 141 3.40 10.41 11.91
C LEU A 141 3.71 9.81 13.30
N GLU A 142 3.19 10.38 14.38
CA GLU A 142 3.37 9.81 15.73
C GLU A 142 2.63 8.49 15.86
N ALA A 143 1.47 8.40 15.24
CA ALA A 143 0.66 7.19 15.19
C ALA A 143 1.39 5.96 14.59
N LEU A 144 2.49 6.16 13.84
CA LEU A 144 3.33 5.08 13.32
C LEU A 144 4.33 4.55 14.36
N VAL A 145 4.50 5.25 15.47
CA VAL A 145 5.48 4.96 16.50
C VAL A 145 4.75 4.34 17.69
N PRO A 146 5.03 3.07 18.05
CA PRO A 146 4.38 2.44 19.20
C PRO A 146 4.72 3.21 20.48
N ALA A 147 3.71 3.54 21.29
CA ALA A 147 3.91 4.21 22.57
C ALA A 147 4.92 3.47 23.46
N ASP A 148 5.74 4.22 24.18
CA ASP A 148 6.82 3.78 25.08
C ASP A 148 7.94 2.95 24.44
N SER A 149 7.95 2.81 23.11
CA SER A 149 9.06 2.19 22.39
C SER A 149 10.33 3.04 22.46
N GLN A 150 11.48 2.45 22.08
CA GLN A 150 12.67 3.27 21.81
C GLN A 150 12.36 4.32 20.75
N ALA A 151 11.60 3.96 19.70
CA ALA A 151 11.09 4.85 18.66
C ALA A 151 10.28 6.03 19.24
N ASP A 152 9.40 5.79 20.21
CA ASP A 152 8.62 6.85 20.86
C ASP A 152 9.51 7.84 21.61
N ARG A 153 10.58 7.35 22.24
CA ARG A 153 11.64 8.23 22.80
C ARG A 153 12.43 8.99 21.73
N LEU A 154 12.52 8.50 20.49
CA LEU A 154 13.11 9.20 19.33
C LEU A 154 12.18 10.31 18.81
N PHE A 155 10.87 10.10 18.86
CA PHE A 155 9.86 10.93 18.19
C PHE A 155 9.09 11.89 19.10
N ARG A 156 9.11 11.69 20.43
CA ARG A 156 8.42 12.51 21.47
C ARG A 156 8.76 14.00 21.53
N LEU A 157 9.61 14.51 20.63
CA LEU A 157 10.04 15.91 20.62
C LEU A 157 9.69 16.69 19.34
N LYS A 158 8.94 16.13 18.39
CA LYS A 158 8.84 16.76 17.05
C LYS A 158 7.50 16.79 16.33
N SER A 159 6.53 16.08 16.82
CA SER A 159 5.21 15.93 16.22
C SER A 159 4.40 17.20 16.07
N ALA A 160 4.48 18.12 17.04
CA ALA A 160 3.76 19.38 16.97
C ALA A 160 4.20 20.29 15.78
N LEU A 161 5.40 20.08 15.22
CA LEU A 161 5.92 20.87 14.10
C LEU A 161 5.52 20.31 12.72
N PHE A 162 5.32 19.00 12.61
CA PHE A 162 4.87 18.35 11.37
C PHE A 162 3.35 18.09 11.36
N ALA A 163 2.69 18.17 12.52
CA ALA A 163 1.25 18.09 12.64
C ALA A 163 0.59 19.30 11.98
N SER A 164 0.05 19.08 10.78
CA SER A 164 -0.97 19.87 10.08
C SER A 164 -0.67 21.31 9.62
N ALA A 165 0.28 22.05 10.22
CA ALA A 165 0.50 23.46 9.88
C ALA A 165 1.39 23.67 8.64
N VAL A 166 2.30 22.73 8.37
CA VAL A 166 3.30 22.85 7.30
C VAL A 166 2.99 21.93 6.12
N ILE A 167 2.53 20.72 6.42
CA ILE A 167 2.25 19.67 5.44
C ILE A 167 0.90 19.93 4.78
N ASP A 168 0.77 19.70 3.47
CA ASP A 168 -0.50 19.84 2.73
C ASP A 168 -1.50 18.69 2.98
N GLY A 169 -1.13 17.77 3.87
CA GLY A 169 -1.87 16.56 4.20
C GLY A 169 -1.70 15.43 3.20
N THR A 170 -0.78 15.51 2.23
CA THR A 170 -0.55 14.45 1.25
C THR A 170 0.77 13.74 1.52
N TRP A 171 0.75 12.42 1.43
CA TRP A 171 1.96 11.61 1.35
C TRP A 171 1.93 10.68 0.15
N GLU A 172 3.10 10.42 -0.39
CA GLU A 172 3.31 9.56 -1.54
C GLU A 172 4.52 8.68 -1.30
N ALA A 173 4.41 7.38 -1.53
CA ALA A 173 5.50 6.43 -1.40
C ALA A 173 5.69 5.67 -2.72
N ALA A 174 6.95 5.37 -3.03
CA ALA A 174 7.32 4.54 -4.17
C ALA A 174 8.44 3.57 -3.78
N VAL A 175 8.33 2.34 -4.30
CA VAL A 175 9.38 1.32 -4.26
C VAL A 175 9.79 1.02 -5.69
N TYR A 176 11.09 0.91 -5.95
CA TYR A 176 11.63 0.80 -7.29
C TYR A 176 12.45 -0.47 -7.50
N LEU A 177 12.50 -0.93 -8.75
CA LEU A 177 13.27 -2.11 -9.15
C LEU A 177 14.76 -1.96 -8.80
N PRO A 178 15.42 -2.94 -8.16
CA PRO A 178 16.87 -2.87 -7.91
C PRO A 178 17.69 -2.62 -9.20
N GLU A 179 18.74 -1.79 -9.14
CA GLU A 179 19.62 -1.51 -10.31
C GLU A 179 20.50 -2.68 -10.69
N ARG A 180 20.86 -3.47 -9.69
CA ARG A 180 21.85 -4.52 -9.78
C ARG A 180 21.36 -5.77 -9.07
N PRO A 181 21.77 -6.97 -9.52
CA PRO A 181 21.52 -8.20 -8.78
C PRO A 181 22.00 -8.08 -7.33
N GLY A 182 21.14 -8.44 -6.37
CA GLY A 182 21.44 -8.39 -4.94
C GLY A 182 21.38 -7.03 -4.26
N GLY A 183 21.06 -5.96 -5.01
CA GLY A 183 20.74 -4.66 -4.40
C GLY A 183 19.34 -4.69 -3.79
N MET A 184 19.15 -3.93 -2.71
CA MET A 184 17.81 -3.76 -2.13
C MET A 184 16.94 -2.88 -3.04
N PRO A 185 15.62 -3.13 -3.13
CA PRO A 185 14.70 -2.21 -3.79
C PRO A 185 14.82 -0.83 -3.16
N GLY A 186 15.11 0.19 -3.98
CA GLY A 186 15.13 1.57 -3.52
C GLY A 186 13.72 2.01 -3.13
N ALA A 187 13.60 2.84 -2.10
CA ALA A 187 12.32 3.37 -1.64
C ALA A 187 12.41 4.88 -1.37
N ALA A 188 11.32 5.58 -1.65
CA ALA A 188 11.18 7.00 -1.36
C ALA A 188 9.77 7.34 -0.85
N LEU A 189 9.70 8.36 -0.01
CA LEU A 189 8.49 8.96 0.57
C LEU A 189 8.54 10.47 0.28
N ALA A 190 7.53 11.01 -0.40
CA ALA A 190 7.31 12.44 -0.52
C ALA A 190 6.21 12.88 0.46
N LEU A 191 6.51 13.92 1.22
CA LEU A 191 5.58 14.61 2.12
C LEU A 191 5.30 15.99 1.54
N GLY A 192 4.08 16.22 1.05
CA GLY A 192 3.68 17.50 0.47
C GLY A 192 3.61 18.60 1.53
N PHE A 193 3.88 19.85 1.14
CA PHE A 193 3.79 20.99 2.06
C PHE A 193 3.09 22.20 1.44
N HIS A 194 2.58 23.07 2.30
CA HIS A 194 2.09 24.41 1.93
C HIS A 194 3.18 25.48 2.05
N PHE A 195 4.08 25.35 3.04
CA PHE A 195 5.11 26.35 3.34
C PHE A 195 6.50 25.71 3.30
N ARG A 196 7.18 25.89 2.17
CA ARG A 196 8.50 25.29 1.92
C ARG A 196 9.51 25.56 3.03
N ASP A 197 9.70 26.82 3.38
CA ASP A 197 10.75 27.21 4.33
C ASP A 197 10.49 26.65 5.73
N ALA A 198 9.21 26.59 6.14
CA ALA A 198 8.84 25.95 7.40
C ALA A 198 9.08 24.43 7.36
N ALA A 199 8.80 23.76 6.24
CA ALA A 199 9.05 22.33 6.06
C ALA A 199 10.53 22.00 6.12
N VAL A 200 11.35 22.79 5.43
CA VAL A 200 12.81 22.67 5.45
C VAL A 200 13.34 22.91 6.85
N ALA A 201 12.91 23.97 7.52
CA ALA A 201 13.35 24.27 8.89
C ALA A 201 12.97 23.14 9.87
N ALA A 202 11.77 22.58 9.76
CA ALA A 202 11.34 21.45 10.58
C ALA A 202 12.20 20.20 10.33
N MET A 203 12.53 19.90 9.06
CA MET A 203 13.38 18.76 8.70
C MET A 203 14.84 18.96 9.13
N GLU A 204 15.42 20.14 8.94
CA GLU A 204 16.76 20.45 9.43
C GLU A 204 16.83 20.40 10.96
N HIS A 205 15.79 20.87 11.64
CA HIS A 205 15.69 20.68 13.08
C HIS A 205 15.64 19.19 13.45
N PHE A 206 14.97 18.34 12.64
CA PHE A 206 14.89 16.89 12.90
C PHE A 206 16.27 16.28 12.85
N VAL A 207 16.99 16.56 11.76
CA VAL A 207 18.35 16.08 11.58
C VAL A 207 19.26 16.56 12.70
N ALA A 208 19.18 17.83 13.11
CA ALA A 208 19.96 18.33 14.23
C ALA A 208 19.67 17.58 15.55
N ASP A 209 18.42 17.23 15.83
CA ASP A 209 18.04 16.43 17.00
C ASP A 209 18.60 15.00 16.92
N LEU A 210 18.54 14.38 15.74
CA LEU A 210 19.13 13.06 15.47
C LEU A 210 20.64 13.09 15.77
N GLN A 211 21.36 14.09 15.26
CA GLN A 211 22.81 14.22 15.43
C GLN A 211 23.23 14.50 16.88
N ARG A 212 22.39 15.17 17.67
CA ARG A 212 22.64 15.37 19.10
C ARG A 212 22.43 14.09 19.92
N THR A 213 21.55 13.22 19.45
CA THR A 213 21.13 12.02 20.19
C THR A 213 21.95 10.79 19.79
N TRP A 214 22.36 10.70 18.52
CA TRP A 214 23.11 9.57 17.96
C TRP A 214 24.38 10.05 17.25
N PRO A 215 25.42 9.20 17.18
CA PRO A 215 26.65 9.50 16.45
C PRO A 215 26.45 9.36 14.93
N VAL A 216 25.51 10.13 14.38
CA VAL A 216 25.20 10.16 12.95
C VAL A 216 25.75 11.45 12.32
N HIS A 217 26.50 11.32 11.23
CA HIS A 217 27.03 12.46 10.50
C HIS A 217 26.05 12.91 9.42
N ARG A 218 25.96 14.22 9.23
CA ARG A 218 25.22 14.85 8.14
C ARG A 218 26.16 15.05 6.97
N VAL A 219 25.81 14.52 5.81
CA VAL A 219 26.48 14.80 4.53
C VAL A 219 25.54 15.62 3.67
N GLU A 220 26.01 16.76 3.17
CA GLU A 220 25.19 17.58 2.27
C GLU A 220 24.87 16.85 0.97
N LEU A 221 23.61 16.93 0.55
CA LEU A 221 23.16 16.45 -0.74
C LEU A 221 22.66 17.65 -1.54
N ARG A 222 23.31 17.91 -2.69
CA ARG A 222 22.92 18.98 -3.60
C ARG A 222 22.51 18.37 -4.93
N GLY A 223 21.35 18.77 -5.43
CA GLY A 223 20.84 18.28 -6.70
C GLY A 223 19.99 19.34 -7.42
N PRO A 224 19.67 19.11 -8.70
CA PRO A 224 18.87 20.04 -9.50
C PRO A 224 17.46 20.26 -8.94
N ALA A 225 16.91 19.27 -8.23
CA ALA A 225 15.59 19.34 -7.61
C ALA A 225 15.58 20.07 -6.25
N GLY A 226 16.74 20.33 -5.64
CA GLY A 226 16.82 21.00 -4.35
C GLY A 226 18.05 20.60 -3.52
N ASN A 227 18.15 21.22 -2.35
CA ASN A 227 19.15 20.92 -1.33
C ASN A 227 18.56 19.96 -0.28
N GLY A 228 19.43 19.20 0.35
CA GLY A 228 19.09 18.36 1.48
C GLY A 228 20.32 17.72 2.09
N ALA A 229 20.14 16.57 2.75
CA ALA A 229 21.23 15.88 3.42
C ALA A 229 20.98 14.37 3.52
N CYS A 230 22.07 13.63 3.68
CA CYS A 230 22.11 12.20 3.95
C CYS A 230 22.70 11.92 5.33
N LEU A 231 22.25 10.81 5.92
CA LEU A 231 22.70 10.29 7.20
C LEU A 231 23.31 8.89 7.01
N PRO A 232 24.52 8.77 6.44
CA PRO A 232 25.10 7.49 6.05
C PRO A 232 25.35 6.54 7.21
N ASP A 233 25.53 7.06 8.43
CA ASP A 233 25.82 6.25 9.61
C ASP A 233 24.57 5.64 10.26
N LEU A 234 23.37 5.96 9.77
CA LEU A 234 22.11 5.33 10.21
C LEU A 234 21.90 3.96 9.54
N ASN A 235 22.98 3.18 9.42
CA ASN A 235 23.06 1.89 8.72
C ASN A 235 22.47 0.75 9.57
N VAL A 236 21.21 0.90 10.00
CA VAL A 236 20.46 -0.12 10.76
C VAL A 236 19.98 -1.27 9.87
N LEU A 237 19.98 -1.10 8.55
CA LEU A 237 19.65 -2.10 7.54
C LEU A 237 20.65 -2.02 6.38
N PRO A 238 20.87 -3.10 5.61
CA PRO A 238 21.77 -3.08 4.46
C PRO A 238 21.45 -1.93 3.48
N GLU A 239 22.50 -1.23 3.04
CA GLU A 239 22.43 -0.13 2.07
C GLU A 239 21.59 1.09 2.51
N LEU A 240 21.14 1.13 3.77
CA LEU A 240 20.37 2.23 4.34
C LEU A 240 21.31 3.39 4.70
N ALA A 241 21.10 4.52 4.04
CA ALA A 241 21.82 5.76 4.23
C ALA A 241 20.83 6.92 3.98
N PRO A 242 19.80 7.07 4.83
CA PRO A 242 18.61 7.83 4.49
C PRO A 242 18.97 9.27 4.16
N CYS A 243 18.41 9.74 3.06
CA CYS A 243 18.60 11.08 2.55
C CYS A 243 17.25 11.77 2.47
N TYR A 244 17.24 13.09 2.63
CA TYR A 244 16.10 13.90 2.25
C TYR A 244 16.53 15.01 1.29
N VAL A 245 15.59 15.47 0.46
CA VAL A 245 15.71 16.65 -0.41
C VAL A 245 14.42 17.46 -0.33
N ALA A 246 14.54 18.78 -0.25
CA ALA A 246 13.40 19.68 -0.32
C ALA A 246 13.19 20.20 -1.74
N THR A 247 12.13 19.71 -2.40
CA THR A 247 11.71 20.15 -3.72
C THR A 247 10.96 21.49 -3.65
N ALA A 248 10.27 21.87 -4.72
CA ALA A 248 9.40 23.04 -4.72
C ALA A 248 8.15 22.85 -3.84
N ASP A 249 7.67 21.62 -3.66
CA ASP A 249 6.35 21.31 -3.11
C ASP A 249 6.31 20.10 -2.15
N ALA A 250 7.44 19.42 -1.92
CA ALA A 250 7.55 18.32 -0.98
C ALA A 250 8.93 18.16 -0.33
N ILE A 251 8.94 17.53 0.84
CA ILE A 251 10.14 16.90 1.39
C ILE A 251 10.15 15.45 0.93
N VAL A 252 11.15 15.09 0.13
CA VAL A 252 11.34 13.72 -0.36
C VAL A 252 12.42 13.05 0.47
N VAL A 253 12.06 11.96 1.15
CA VAL A 253 12.94 11.12 1.95
C VAL A 253 13.17 9.81 1.20
N GLY A 254 14.42 9.45 0.95
CA GLY A 254 14.80 8.23 0.26
C GLY A 254 15.67 7.33 1.14
N TRP A 255 15.65 6.03 0.87
CA TRP A 255 16.44 5.02 1.57
C TRP A 255 17.95 5.32 1.53
N ASN A 256 18.42 5.84 0.39
CA ASN A 256 19.82 6.20 0.13
C ASN A 256 19.91 7.24 -1.00
N PRO A 257 21.11 7.77 -1.32
CA PRO A 257 21.25 8.78 -2.37
C PRO A 257 20.73 8.32 -3.75
N ALA A 258 20.91 7.03 -4.08
CA ALA A 258 20.42 6.46 -5.34
C ALA A 258 18.88 6.45 -5.41
N SER A 259 18.22 6.15 -4.28
CA SER A 259 16.76 6.20 -4.17
C SER A 259 16.23 7.62 -4.38
N ILE A 260 16.90 8.64 -3.85
CA ILE A 260 16.57 10.05 -4.11
C ILE A 260 16.76 10.41 -5.57
N ALA A 261 17.92 10.09 -6.14
CA ALA A 261 18.24 10.42 -7.54
C ALA A 261 17.20 9.84 -8.50
N ARG A 262 16.76 8.61 -8.23
CA ARG A 262 15.68 7.97 -8.99
C ARG A 262 14.33 8.62 -8.75
N ALA A 263 13.95 8.82 -7.49
CA ALA A 263 12.67 9.41 -7.12
C ALA A 263 12.45 10.80 -7.74
N LEU A 264 13.54 11.53 -7.94
CA LEU A 264 13.56 12.87 -8.52
C LEU A 264 14.00 12.90 -9.99
N ALA A 265 14.19 11.74 -10.62
CA ALA A 265 14.45 11.67 -12.05
C ALA A 265 13.25 12.27 -12.79
N ALA A 266 13.50 12.99 -13.90
CA ALA A 266 12.49 13.76 -14.61
C ALA A 266 11.22 12.90 -14.84
N PRO A 267 10.04 13.40 -14.46
CA PRO A 267 8.83 12.58 -14.46
C PRO A 267 8.54 12.07 -15.86
N SER A 268 8.36 10.75 -16.00
CA SER A 268 7.71 10.25 -17.21
C SER A 268 6.27 10.73 -17.19
N SER A 269 5.88 11.47 -18.23
CA SER A 269 4.58 12.10 -18.41
C SER A 269 3.47 11.06 -18.44
N ARG A 270 2.97 10.67 -17.27
CA ARG A 270 1.63 10.11 -17.11
C ARG A 270 0.77 11.12 -16.39
N PRO A 271 -0.04 11.90 -17.12
CA PRO A 271 -1.05 12.74 -16.51
C PRO A 271 -2.23 11.85 -16.14
N ASP A 272 -2.08 11.01 -15.13
CA ASP A 272 -3.24 10.60 -14.34
C ASP A 272 -3.23 11.48 -13.09
N ALA A 273 -3.62 12.75 -13.29
CA ALA A 273 -4.21 13.53 -12.21
C ALA A 273 -5.53 12.84 -11.86
N SER A 274 -5.44 11.70 -11.20
CA SER A 274 -6.60 11.02 -10.65
C SER A 274 -7.13 11.92 -9.54
N ASP A 275 -8.38 12.35 -9.68
CA ASP A 275 -9.13 13.05 -8.65
C ASP A 275 -9.32 12.22 -7.37
N ALA A 276 -8.84 10.96 -7.36
CA ALA A 276 -8.92 10.09 -6.20
C ALA A 276 -8.07 10.63 -5.02
N PRO A 277 -8.66 10.73 -3.82
CA PRO A 277 -7.93 11.04 -2.59
C PRO A 277 -6.88 10.00 -2.20
N ALA A 278 -7.07 8.74 -2.62
CA ALA A 278 -6.08 7.67 -2.45
C ALA A 278 -5.94 6.83 -3.72
N ARG A 279 -4.70 6.46 -4.06
CA ARG A 279 -4.35 5.57 -5.17
C ARG A 279 -3.22 4.63 -4.79
N LEU A 280 -3.32 3.39 -5.25
CA LEU A 280 -2.30 2.35 -5.16
C LEU A 280 -2.10 1.75 -6.56
N ASP A 281 -0.86 1.60 -6.98
CA ASP A 281 -0.45 0.91 -8.21
C ASP A 281 0.69 -0.06 -7.86
N LEU A 282 0.48 -1.37 -8.04
CA LEU A 282 1.52 -2.39 -7.92
C LEU A 282 1.72 -3.05 -9.28
N ASP A 283 2.91 -2.93 -9.85
CA ASP A 283 3.30 -3.64 -11.06
C ASP A 283 3.86 -5.02 -10.70
N LEU A 284 3.01 -6.04 -10.75
CA LEU A 284 3.37 -7.41 -10.33
C LEU A 284 4.39 -8.05 -11.27
N ALA A 285 4.44 -7.64 -12.54
CA ALA A 285 5.47 -8.08 -13.47
C ALA A 285 6.85 -7.53 -13.08
N LEU A 286 6.92 -6.28 -12.63
CA LEU A 286 8.17 -5.72 -12.09
C LEU A 286 8.51 -6.29 -10.71
N VAL A 287 7.52 -6.61 -9.86
CA VAL A 287 7.74 -7.32 -8.58
C VAL A 287 8.39 -8.67 -8.83
N GLN A 288 7.85 -9.48 -9.76
CA GLN A 288 8.47 -10.75 -10.17
C GLN A 288 9.93 -10.54 -10.61
N ARG A 289 10.20 -9.51 -11.41
CA ARG A 289 11.56 -9.20 -11.84
C ARG A 289 12.48 -8.81 -10.67
N ALA A 290 11.96 -8.10 -9.67
CA ALA A 290 12.70 -7.78 -8.45
C ALA A 290 13.04 -9.05 -7.66
N ASP A 291 12.06 -9.94 -7.49
CA ASP A 291 12.25 -11.24 -6.83
C ASP A 291 13.30 -12.09 -7.55
N ASP A 292 13.26 -12.15 -8.88
CA ASP A 292 14.25 -12.87 -9.69
C ASP A 292 15.68 -12.31 -9.50
N LEU A 293 15.83 -10.98 -9.37
CA LEU A 293 17.12 -10.34 -9.13
C LEU A 293 17.65 -10.62 -7.72
N LEU A 294 16.77 -10.66 -6.73
CA LEU A 294 17.12 -10.99 -5.35
C LEU A 294 17.47 -12.47 -5.22
N ALA A 295 16.67 -13.37 -5.80
CA ALA A 295 16.90 -14.81 -5.74
C ALA A 295 18.24 -15.24 -6.33
N ARG A 296 18.69 -14.60 -7.41
CA ARG A 296 20.02 -14.82 -8.01
C ARG A 296 21.17 -14.43 -7.07
N ALA A 297 20.97 -13.40 -6.25
CA ALA A 297 22.00 -12.91 -5.34
C ALA A 297 22.03 -13.66 -4.01
N PHE A 298 20.94 -14.30 -3.62
CA PHE A 298 20.83 -15.10 -2.41
C PHE A 298 20.43 -16.55 -2.74
N PRO A 299 21.39 -17.39 -3.21
CA PRO A 299 21.13 -18.79 -3.51
C PRO A 299 20.60 -19.53 -2.26
N GLY A 300 19.44 -20.19 -2.38
CA GLY A 300 18.75 -20.85 -1.26
C GLY A 300 17.61 -20.05 -0.63
N SER A 301 17.33 -18.84 -1.13
CA SER A 301 16.09 -18.11 -0.85
C SER A 301 14.87 -18.82 -1.46
N GLN A 302 13.67 -18.43 -1.02
CA GLN A 302 12.42 -18.96 -1.59
C GLN A 302 12.36 -18.68 -3.09
N PRO A 303 11.83 -19.62 -3.90
CA PRO A 303 11.68 -19.40 -5.33
C PRO A 303 10.79 -18.17 -5.58
N PRO A 304 11.06 -17.39 -6.63
CA PRO A 304 10.24 -16.24 -7.01
C PRO A 304 8.77 -16.63 -7.19
N LEU A 305 7.86 -15.76 -6.76
CA LEU A 305 6.41 -16.01 -6.85
C LEU A 305 5.86 -15.64 -8.22
N HIS A 306 5.27 -16.62 -8.91
CA HIS A 306 4.57 -16.38 -10.18
C HIS A 306 3.16 -15.84 -9.96
N TRP A 307 2.97 -14.56 -10.30
CA TRP A 307 1.70 -13.87 -10.16
C TRP A 307 0.78 -14.14 -11.37
N PRO A 308 -0.50 -14.53 -11.17
CA PRO A 308 -1.46 -14.71 -12.26
C PRO A 308 -2.00 -13.37 -12.81
N TRP A 309 -1.66 -12.26 -12.15
CA TRP A 309 -2.04 -10.90 -12.52
C TRP A 309 -0.80 -10.07 -12.83
N SER A 310 -0.94 -9.11 -13.73
CA SER A 310 0.13 -8.18 -14.13
C SER A 310 0.20 -6.94 -13.25
N ARG A 311 -0.94 -6.49 -12.70
CA ARG A 311 -1.02 -5.27 -11.91
C ARG A 311 -2.12 -5.32 -10.86
N VAL A 312 -1.91 -4.63 -9.74
CA VAL A 312 -2.97 -4.25 -8.80
C VAL A 312 -3.17 -2.75 -8.88
N LEU A 313 -4.39 -2.33 -9.20
CA LEU A 313 -4.80 -0.94 -9.12
C LEU A 313 -5.80 -0.80 -8.01
N ALA A 314 -5.61 0.13 -7.08
CA ALA A 314 -6.65 0.46 -6.12
C ALA A 314 -6.82 1.97 -5.96
N SER A 315 -8.02 2.37 -5.60
CA SER A 315 -8.38 3.74 -5.27
C SER A 315 -9.31 3.77 -4.08
N GLY A 316 -9.21 4.83 -3.29
CA GLY A 316 -10.03 5.02 -2.10
C GLY A 316 -10.59 6.43 -2.03
N ARG A 317 -11.80 6.56 -1.47
CA ARG A 317 -12.44 7.84 -1.16
C ARG A 317 -13.28 7.76 0.11
N ASP A 318 -13.47 8.88 0.78
CA ASP A 318 -14.52 9.03 1.80
C ASP A 318 -15.89 9.24 1.12
N ASP A 319 -16.91 8.57 1.64
CA ASP A 319 -18.29 8.64 1.19
C ASP A 319 -19.23 8.74 2.40
N GLY A 320 -19.38 9.96 2.90
CA GLY A 320 -20.24 10.25 4.07
C GLY A 320 -19.71 9.58 5.34
N GLY A 321 -18.39 9.56 5.51
CA GLY A 321 -17.73 8.93 6.67
C GLY A 321 -17.46 7.44 6.53
N ALA A 322 -17.86 6.81 5.42
CA ALA A 322 -17.42 5.46 5.06
C ALA A 322 -16.25 5.50 4.07
N LEU A 323 -15.26 4.64 4.25
CA LEU A 323 -14.25 4.41 3.23
C LEU A 323 -14.83 3.53 2.13
N VAL A 324 -14.82 4.02 0.90
CA VAL A 324 -15.09 3.24 -0.30
C VAL A 324 -13.77 2.97 -1.00
N LEU A 325 -13.39 1.70 -1.10
CA LEU A 325 -12.20 1.24 -1.80
C LEU A 325 -12.61 0.42 -3.02
N ARG A 326 -11.99 0.74 -4.15
CA ARG A 326 -12.09 -0.03 -5.39
C ARG A 326 -10.73 -0.60 -5.71
N ALA A 327 -10.62 -1.89 -5.95
CA ALA A 327 -9.40 -2.51 -6.43
C ALA A 327 -9.65 -3.36 -7.66
N THR A 328 -8.64 -3.50 -8.50
CA THR A 328 -8.66 -4.34 -9.70
C THR A 328 -7.35 -5.08 -9.81
N LEU A 329 -7.43 -6.41 -9.87
CA LEU A 329 -6.35 -7.29 -10.28
C LEU A 329 -6.44 -7.44 -11.80
N VAL A 330 -5.45 -6.90 -12.52
CA VAL A 330 -5.41 -6.92 -13.98
C VAL A 330 -4.78 -8.24 -14.43
N PRO A 331 -5.43 -9.03 -15.30
CA PRO A 331 -4.88 -10.32 -15.72
C PRO A 331 -3.55 -10.15 -16.43
N LEU A 332 -2.71 -11.17 -16.37
CA LEU A 332 -1.57 -11.26 -17.29
C LEU A 332 -2.13 -11.41 -18.71
N ALA A 333 -1.70 -10.58 -19.65
CA ALA A 333 -2.12 -10.73 -21.04
C ALA A 333 -1.72 -12.13 -21.51
N ARG A 334 -2.70 -12.96 -21.92
CA ARG A 334 -2.38 -14.23 -22.58
C ARG A 334 -1.70 -13.87 -23.88
N THR A 335 -0.39 -14.10 -23.97
CA THR A 335 0.28 -14.17 -25.26
C THR A 335 -0.43 -15.25 -26.05
N ALA A 336 -1.10 -14.88 -27.14
CA ALA A 336 -1.66 -15.84 -28.06
C ALA A 336 -0.50 -16.71 -28.57
N SER A 337 -0.45 -17.95 -28.10
CA SER A 337 0.45 -19.00 -28.57
C SER A 337 -0.13 -19.64 -29.81
#